data_AF-G0NJD9-F1
#
_entry.id   AF-G0NJD9-F1
#
_cell.length_a   1.000
_cell.length_b   1.000
_cell.length_c   1.000
_cell.angle_alpha   90.00
_cell.angle_beta   90.00
_cell.angle_gamma   90.00
#
_symmetry.space_group_name_H-M   'P 1'
#
loop_
_entity.id
_entity.type
_entity.pdbx_description
1 polymer ?
#
loop_
_entity_poly.entity_id
_entity_poly.type
_entity_poly.pdbx_seq_one_letter_code
_entity_poly.pdbx_strand_id
1 'polypeptide(L)'
;MISTRIFFILSAFLYIPAAAYKCPEGVDVINPPSDLETPTFYPDTWSEGQPIPSLDSNQHCFTTVNVPSGFYANVIFYRDFTTDSGSYVTYPNNRITRIVNNDSYPFYFTSPQFNINFQNPKNITDSSYKFAFKIRWGKFPPVPERLINIDRGNPPVAIVPNSDLTVFIANPNSQISLMAFSLVNSSQTPLLRQSAIYGGDSFDSEFIGTLDQVLASKYPLTAYQNRLSVYTFDLKNHFNYPLFMGQDTQDTREYVFYTGANCADHVNCVVLLDGLFGNSLTVTDSEHIEHVKGFNTFSSTAVINVYESHVANTSFIASLTPDNYFRQLPLKVGGIMKFYELKGYGSCEMIIQRSSFF
;
A
#
# COMPACT_ATOMS: atom_id res chain seq x y z
N MET A 1 40.65 -72.57 8.42
CA MET A 1 40.47 -71.22 7.87
C MET A 1 39.13 -70.69 8.34
N ILE A 2 39.14 -69.88 9.40
CA ILE A 2 37.95 -69.17 9.91
C ILE A 2 38.38 -67.72 10.02
N SER A 3 37.72 -66.82 9.28
CA SER A 3 37.76 -65.40 9.60
C SER A 3 36.44 -64.75 9.17
N THR A 4 35.62 -64.63 10.20
CA THR A 4 34.46 -63.81 10.51
C THR A 4 34.15 -62.65 9.55
N ARG A 5 32.94 -62.67 8.97
CA ARG A 5 32.32 -61.53 8.27
C ARG A 5 31.72 -60.57 9.30
N ILE A 6 32.11 -59.30 9.26
CA ILE A 6 31.51 -58.22 10.04
C ILE A 6 30.37 -57.61 9.21
N PHE A 7 29.15 -57.67 9.75
CA PHE A 7 27.96 -57.05 9.18
C PHE A 7 27.86 -55.60 9.71
N PHE A 8 28.00 -54.61 8.84
CA PHE A 8 27.68 -53.21 9.17
C PHE A 8 26.17 -53.02 9.04
N ILE A 9 25.47 -52.88 10.18
CA ILE A 9 24.06 -52.47 10.21
C ILE A 9 24.04 -50.94 10.09
N LEU A 10 23.70 -50.45 8.90
CA LEU A 10 23.41 -49.04 8.65
C LEU A 10 22.05 -48.74 9.30
N SER A 11 22.08 -48.14 10.49
CA SER A 11 20.86 -47.69 11.17
C SER A 11 20.31 -46.47 10.44
N ALA A 12 19.37 -46.69 9.53
CA ALA A 12 18.58 -45.63 8.91
C ALA A 12 17.71 -44.99 9.99
N PHE A 13 18.09 -43.80 10.45
CA PHE A 13 17.20 -42.95 11.23
C PHE A 13 16.00 -42.60 10.34
N LEU A 14 14.87 -43.26 10.59
CA LEU A 14 13.56 -42.87 10.08
C LEU A 14 13.25 -41.48 10.67
N TYR A 15 13.56 -40.43 9.92
CA TYR A 15 13.08 -39.09 10.19
C TYR A 15 11.59 -39.09 9.85
N ILE A 16 10.73 -39.33 10.84
CA ILE A 16 9.31 -39.07 10.69
C ILE A 16 9.20 -37.54 10.70
N PRO A 17 8.85 -36.88 9.58
CA PRO A 17 8.61 -35.45 9.62
C PRO A 17 7.45 -35.24 10.58
N ALA A 18 7.71 -34.62 11.73
CA ALA A 18 6.64 -34.03 12.51
C ALA A 18 5.89 -33.07 11.59
N ALA A 19 4.56 -33.09 11.63
CA ALA A 19 3.76 -32.14 10.87
C ALA A 19 4.29 -30.73 11.15
N ALA A 20 4.76 -30.04 10.10
CA ALA A 20 5.44 -28.76 10.26
C ALA A 20 4.49 -27.71 10.85
N TYR A 21 3.19 -27.84 10.58
CA TYR A 21 2.15 -26.98 11.11
C TYR A 21 1.24 -27.72 12.09
N LYS A 22 0.90 -27.05 13.19
CA LYS A 22 0.05 -27.57 14.27
C LYS A 22 -1.37 -26.97 14.22
N CYS A 23 -1.87 -26.63 13.03
CA CYS A 23 -3.19 -25.99 12.84
C CYS A 23 -4.25 -26.97 12.29
N PRO A 24 -4.73 -27.98 13.05
CA PRO A 24 -5.68 -28.94 12.51
C PRO A 24 -7.13 -28.45 12.45
N GLU A 25 -7.55 -27.39 13.16
CA GLU A 25 -8.93 -26.82 13.06
C GLU A 25 -9.16 -25.58 13.96
N GLY A 26 -8.12 -24.80 14.26
CA GLY A 26 -8.16 -23.74 15.27
C GLY A 26 -7.38 -22.47 14.94
N VAL A 27 -7.57 -21.45 15.78
CA VAL A 27 -6.82 -20.18 15.74
C VAL A 27 -5.51 -20.37 16.50
N ASP A 28 -4.38 -20.36 15.79
CA ASP A 28 -3.06 -20.23 16.41
C ASP A 28 -2.86 -18.78 16.87
N VAL A 29 -2.39 -18.57 18.10
CA VAL A 29 -2.08 -17.23 18.61
C VAL A 29 -0.58 -17.09 18.81
N ILE A 30 0.03 -16.13 18.10
CA ILE A 30 1.43 -15.75 18.27
C ILE A 30 1.47 -14.48 19.13
N ASN A 31 2.07 -14.62 20.31
CA ASN A 31 2.42 -13.49 21.15
C ASN A 31 3.85 -13.04 20.84
N PRO A 32 4.15 -11.74 20.99
CA PRO A 32 5.50 -11.23 20.85
C PRO A 32 6.44 -11.94 21.85
N PRO A 33 7.69 -12.25 21.46
CA PRO A 33 8.68 -12.83 22.35
C PRO A 33 9.06 -11.84 23.46
N SER A 34 9.61 -12.35 24.56
CA SER A 34 10.13 -11.50 25.64
C SER A 34 11.31 -10.64 25.19
N ASP A 35 12.10 -11.16 24.24
CA ASP A 35 13.17 -10.44 23.55
C ASP A 35 12.73 -10.11 22.12
N LEU A 36 12.46 -8.84 21.86
CA LEU A 36 11.95 -8.34 20.58
C LEU A 36 13.05 -8.17 19.51
N GLU A 37 14.33 -8.27 19.88
CA GLU A 37 15.44 -8.28 18.93
C GLU A 37 15.51 -9.61 18.17
N THR A 38 14.99 -10.68 18.77
CA THR A 38 14.96 -12.00 18.15
C THR A 38 13.74 -12.13 17.20
N PRO A 39 13.95 -12.45 15.92
CA PRO A 39 12.85 -12.65 14.98
C PRO A 39 12.01 -13.87 15.36
N THR A 40 10.70 -13.78 15.13
CA THR A 40 9.77 -14.91 15.27
C THR A 40 9.57 -15.57 13.92
N PHE A 41 9.82 -16.87 13.83
CA PHE A 41 9.56 -17.67 12.63
C PHE A 41 8.30 -18.50 12.80
N TYR A 42 7.57 -18.68 11.70
CA TYR A 42 6.44 -19.59 11.64
C TYR A 42 6.51 -20.46 10.38
N PRO A 43 6.34 -21.79 10.51
CA PRO A 43 6.20 -22.52 11.77
C PRO A 43 7.47 -22.43 12.63
N ASP A 44 7.36 -22.73 13.94
CA ASP A 44 8.44 -22.66 14.92
C ASP A 44 9.67 -23.53 14.57
N THR A 45 9.45 -24.55 13.74
CA THR A 45 10.47 -25.49 13.23
C THR A 45 11.20 -25.00 11.98
N TRP A 46 10.83 -23.85 11.42
CA TRP A 46 11.41 -23.31 10.19
C TRP A 46 12.21 -22.03 10.44
N SER A 47 13.26 -21.81 9.64
CA SER A 47 14.04 -20.57 9.61
C SER A 47 14.56 -20.27 8.21
N GLU A 48 15.03 -19.04 8.00
CA GLU A 48 15.61 -18.63 6.72
C GLU A 48 16.81 -19.51 6.32
N GLY A 49 16.86 -19.91 5.04
CA GLY A 49 17.87 -20.82 4.51
C GLY A 49 17.44 -22.29 4.47
N GLN A 50 16.35 -22.65 5.14
CA GLN A 50 15.71 -23.96 5.00
C GLN A 50 14.65 -23.95 3.89
N PRO A 51 14.36 -25.09 3.25
CA PRO A 51 13.22 -25.22 2.34
C PRO A 51 11.92 -24.78 3.02
N ILE A 52 11.07 -24.04 2.30
CA ILE A 52 9.77 -23.61 2.83
C ILE A 52 8.93 -24.86 3.13
N PRO A 53 8.34 -25.00 4.33
CA PRO A 53 7.58 -26.18 4.69
C PRO A 53 6.31 -26.28 3.84
N SER A 54 5.89 -27.51 3.53
CA SER A 54 4.69 -27.79 2.75
C SER A 54 3.49 -28.02 3.68
N LEU A 55 2.34 -27.47 3.32
CA LEU A 55 1.08 -27.74 4.00
C LEU A 55 0.57 -29.14 3.64
N ASP A 56 0.00 -29.84 4.61
CA ASP A 56 -0.71 -31.09 4.37
C ASP A 56 -1.97 -30.85 3.51
N SER A 57 -2.43 -31.88 2.80
CA SER A 57 -3.66 -31.79 2.01
C SER A 57 -4.86 -31.43 2.88
N ASN A 58 -5.72 -30.52 2.42
CA ASN A 58 -6.89 -30.03 3.17
C ASN A 58 -6.53 -29.34 4.52
N GLN A 59 -5.29 -28.85 4.66
CA GLN A 59 -4.88 -28.10 5.85
C GLN A 59 -5.30 -26.64 5.72
N HIS A 60 -5.97 -26.13 6.75
CA HIS A 60 -6.44 -24.74 6.85
C HIS A 60 -5.93 -24.13 8.13
N CYS A 61 -5.20 -23.01 8.02
CA CYS A 61 -4.57 -22.37 9.15
C CYS A 61 -5.01 -20.92 9.27
N PHE A 62 -5.44 -20.56 10.48
CA PHE A 62 -5.78 -19.21 10.87
C PHE A 62 -4.87 -18.84 12.04
N THR A 63 -4.08 -17.79 11.88
CA THR A 63 -3.13 -17.33 12.89
C THR A 63 -3.40 -15.89 13.26
N THR A 64 -3.63 -15.61 14.54
CA THR A 64 -3.69 -14.25 15.10
C THR A 64 -2.33 -13.90 15.69
N VAL A 65 -1.80 -12.74 15.31
CA VAL A 65 -0.54 -12.22 15.85
C VAL A 65 -0.83 -10.95 16.63
N ASN A 66 -0.51 -10.97 17.92
CA ASN A 66 -0.67 -9.81 18.80
C ASN A 66 0.52 -8.86 18.64
N VAL A 67 0.24 -7.55 18.56
CA VAL A 67 1.27 -6.50 18.45
C VAL A 67 1.13 -5.57 19.66
N PRO A 68 2.16 -5.44 20.53
CA PRO A 68 2.10 -4.53 21.67
C PRO A 68 1.91 -3.06 21.27
N SER A 69 1.28 -2.27 22.14
CA SER A 69 1.25 -0.80 21.99
C SER A 69 2.67 -0.24 21.96
N GLY A 70 2.91 0.76 21.11
CA GLY A 70 4.25 1.33 20.91
C GLY A 70 5.20 0.50 20.02
N PHE A 71 4.73 -0.62 19.47
CA PHE A 71 5.49 -1.48 18.57
C PHE A 71 4.77 -1.73 17.24
N TYR A 72 5.54 -2.20 16.26
CA TYR A 72 5.06 -2.72 14.98
C TYR A 72 5.72 -4.07 14.68
N ALA A 73 5.05 -4.86 13.84
CA ALA A 73 5.55 -6.11 13.30
C ALA A 73 5.88 -5.91 11.81
N ASN A 74 7.13 -6.12 11.43
CA ASN A 74 7.60 -6.21 10.05
C ASN A 74 7.60 -7.68 9.64
N VAL A 75 6.75 -8.06 8.68
CA VAL A 75 6.50 -9.46 8.32
C VAL A 75 6.87 -9.71 6.87
N ILE A 76 7.72 -10.71 6.64
CA ILE A 76 8.04 -11.22 5.31
C ILE A 76 7.37 -12.58 5.15
N PHE A 77 6.60 -12.75 4.08
CA PHE A 77 5.93 -13.99 3.73
C PHE A 77 6.71 -14.76 2.67
N TYR A 78 6.83 -16.06 2.89
CA TYR A 78 7.47 -17.01 2.00
C TYR A 78 6.38 -17.93 1.46
N ARG A 79 5.84 -17.59 0.28
CA ARG A 79 4.73 -18.31 -0.34
C ARG A 79 5.17 -18.93 -1.65
N ASP A 80 4.88 -20.22 -1.81
CA ASP A 80 5.05 -20.99 -3.04
C ASP A 80 3.81 -21.88 -3.23
N PHE A 81 2.75 -21.30 -3.81
CA PHE A 81 1.50 -21.99 -4.17
C PHE A 81 1.33 -22.03 -5.69
N THR A 82 0.69 -23.09 -6.21
CA THR A 82 0.40 -23.22 -7.66
C THR A 82 -0.72 -22.32 -8.17
N THR A 83 -1.56 -21.81 -7.28
CA THR A 83 -2.63 -20.85 -7.61
C THR A 83 -2.40 -19.53 -6.88
N ASP A 84 -3.07 -18.46 -7.29
CA ASP A 84 -2.98 -17.15 -6.63
C ASP A 84 -3.87 -17.03 -5.37
N SER A 85 -4.76 -17.99 -5.13
CA SER A 85 -5.72 -17.97 -4.02
C SER A 85 -5.19 -18.67 -2.77
N GLY A 86 -5.91 -18.54 -1.65
CA GLY A 86 -5.71 -19.37 -0.47
C GLY A 86 -4.72 -18.83 0.57
N SER A 87 -4.26 -17.58 0.45
CA SER A 87 -3.43 -16.94 1.48
C SER A 87 -3.67 -15.44 1.59
N TYR A 88 -4.01 -14.95 2.79
CA TYR A 88 -4.44 -13.59 3.05
C TYR A 88 -3.96 -13.10 4.40
N VAL A 89 -3.75 -11.79 4.51
CA VAL A 89 -3.61 -11.09 5.79
C VAL A 89 -4.79 -10.16 6.01
N THR A 90 -5.22 -10.03 7.26
CA THR A 90 -6.18 -9.05 7.71
C THR A 90 -5.49 -8.07 8.65
N TYR A 91 -5.43 -6.80 8.26
CA TYR A 91 -4.84 -5.72 9.03
C TYR A 91 -5.72 -5.35 10.25
N PRO A 92 -5.19 -4.58 11.22
CA PRO A 92 -5.97 -4.09 12.36
C PRO A 92 -7.26 -3.33 11.98
N ASN A 93 -7.27 -2.65 10.83
CA ASN A 93 -8.44 -1.96 10.27
C ASN A 93 -9.42 -2.91 9.54
N ASN A 94 -9.29 -4.23 9.70
CA ASN A 94 -10.07 -5.28 9.04
C ASN A 94 -9.95 -5.34 7.52
N ARG A 95 -9.05 -4.56 6.89
CA ARG A 95 -8.79 -4.69 5.45
C ARG A 95 -7.98 -5.94 5.17
N ILE A 96 -8.36 -6.65 4.10
CA ILE A 96 -7.75 -7.90 3.68
C ILE A 96 -6.81 -7.63 2.52
N THR A 97 -5.60 -8.18 2.58
CA THR A 97 -4.64 -8.18 1.48
C THR A 97 -4.22 -9.60 1.17
N ARG A 98 -4.15 -9.93 -0.11
CA ARG A 98 -3.68 -11.23 -0.57
C ARG A 98 -2.16 -11.32 -0.47
N ILE A 99 -1.68 -12.46 -0.01
CA ILE A 99 -0.26 -12.80 -0.05
C ILE A 99 0.01 -13.52 -1.38
N VAL A 100 1.04 -13.10 -2.12
CA VAL A 100 1.37 -13.65 -3.44
C VAL A 100 2.78 -14.23 -3.47
N ASN A 101 3.07 -15.09 -4.44
CA ASN A 101 4.43 -15.65 -4.60
C ASN A 101 5.42 -14.53 -4.94
N ASN A 102 6.68 -14.72 -4.56
CA ASN A 102 7.79 -13.82 -4.89
C ASN A 102 7.61 -12.35 -4.40
N ASP A 103 6.79 -12.14 -3.37
CA ASP A 103 6.67 -10.83 -2.72
C ASP A 103 7.66 -10.73 -1.55
N SER A 104 8.83 -10.14 -1.84
CA SER A 104 9.87 -9.92 -0.83
C SER A 104 9.67 -8.64 -0.02
N TYR A 105 8.63 -7.84 -0.31
CA TYR A 105 8.42 -6.58 0.40
C TYR A 105 7.72 -6.84 1.74
N PRO A 106 8.27 -6.30 2.85
CA PRO A 106 7.69 -6.54 4.16
C PRO A 106 6.33 -5.86 4.32
N PHE A 107 5.44 -6.54 5.04
CA PHE A 107 4.19 -6.00 5.54
C PHE A 107 4.44 -5.37 6.92
N TYR A 108 3.84 -4.22 7.18
CA TYR A 108 3.90 -3.56 8.47
C TYR A 108 2.53 -3.64 9.14
N PHE A 109 2.50 -4.23 10.34
CA PHE A 109 1.30 -4.31 11.16
C PHE A 109 1.52 -3.62 12.49
N THR A 110 0.46 -3.03 13.02
CA THR A 110 0.47 -2.27 14.27
C THR A 110 -0.44 -2.94 15.30
N SER A 111 -0.44 -2.39 16.52
CA SER A 111 -1.41 -2.73 17.57
C SER A 111 -2.86 -2.63 17.06
N PRO A 112 -3.79 -3.48 17.56
CA PRO A 112 -3.58 -4.52 18.58
C PRO A 112 -3.15 -5.88 18.02
N GLN A 113 -3.55 -6.22 16.81
CA GLN A 113 -3.29 -7.52 16.20
C GLN A 113 -3.54 -7.50 14.70
N PHE A 114 -3.02 -8.51 14.00
CA PHE A 114 -3.38 -8.84 12.63
C PHE A 114 -3.60 -10.34 12.51
N ASN A 115 -4.32 -10.77 11.45
CA ASN A 115 -4.58 -12.18 11.19
C ASN A 115 -3.93 -12.64 9.89
N ILE A 116 -3.43 -13.87 9.86
CA ILE A 116 -2.88 -14.53 8.68
C ILE A 116 -3.72 -15.78 8.43
N ASN A 117 -4.18 -15.94 7.20
CA ASN A 117 -4.96 -17.08 6.73
C ASN A 117 -4.18 -17.74 5.60
N PHE A 118 -4.01 -19.06 5.65
CA PHE A 118 -3.42 -19.80 4.54
C PHE A 118 -3.93 -21.24 4.52
N GLN A 119 -4.10 -21.80 3.32
CA GLN A 119 -4.68 -23.13 3.17
C GLN A 119 -4.13 -23.90 1.96
N ASN A 120 -4.11 -25.22 2.10
CA ASN A 120 -3.92 -26.16 1.00
C ASN A 120 -5.25 -26.86 0.67
N PRO A 121 -5.81 -26.64 -0.54
CA PRO A 121 -7.07 -27.25 -0.95
C PRO A 121 -7.04 -28.79 -0.92
N LYS A 122 -8.18 -29.42 -0.62
CA LYS A 122 -8.33 -30.89 -0.55
C LYS A 122 -7.89 -31.65 -1.81
N ASN A 123 -8.03 -31.05 -2.98
CA ASN A 123 -7.69 -31.67 -4.26
C ASN A 123 -6.18 -31.64 -4.57
N ILE A 124 -5.37 -31.01 -3.71
CA ILE A 124 -3.93 -30.95 -3.84
C ILE A 124 -3.32 -31.82 -2.74
N THR A 125 -2.61 -32.86 -3.15
CA THR A 125 -2.01 -33.86 -2.25
C THR A 125 -0.49 -33.93 -2.35
N ASP A 126 0.11 -33.10 -3.20
CA ASP A 126 1.55 -32.99 -3.34
C ASP A 126 2.10 -31.82 -2.47
N SER A 127 3.41 -31.60 -2.53
CA SER A 127 4.11 -30.56 -1.78
C SER A 127 4.09 -29.18 -2.47
N SER A 128 3.08 -28.91 -3.31
CA SER A 128 3.03 -27.70 -4.15
C SER A 128 2.45 -26.46 -3.45
N TYR A 129 2.05 -26.58 -2.18
CA TYR A 129 1.60 -25.48 -1.32
C TYR A 129 2.55 -25.33 -0.13
N LYS A 130 3.44 -24.34 -0.20
CA LYS A 130 4.42 -24.08 0.86
C LYS A 130 4.26 -22.67 1.40
N PHE A 131 4.35 -22.53 2.72
CA PHE A 131 4.13 -21.25 3.39
C PHE A 131 4.98 -21.06 4.63
N ALA A 132 5.70 -19.96 4.74
CA ALA A 132 6.31 -19.58 6.00
C ALA A 132 6.27 -18.08 6.16
N PHE A 133 6.52 -17.59 7.37
CA PHE A 133 6.75 -16.17 7.56
C PHE A 133 7.73 -15.90 8.68
N LYS A 134 8.35 -14.72 8.59
CA LYS A 134 9.24 -14.18 9.60
C LYS A 134 8.68 -12.85 10.07
N ILE A 135 8.58 -12.68 11.38
CA ILE A 135 8.23 -11.43 12.04
C ILE A 135 9.51 -10.85 12.65
N ARG A 136 9.80 -9.59 12.32
CA ARG A 136 10.74 -8.74 13.06
C ARG A 136 9.93 -7.71 13.82
N TRP A 137 10.17 -7.61 15.12
CA TRP A 137 9.49 -6.65 15.97
C TRP A 137 10.30 -5.36 15.99
N GLY A 138 9.62 -4.22 15.96
CA GLY A 138 10.25 -2.90 16.01
C GLY A 138 9.49 -1.99 16.95
N LYS A 139 10.23 -1.20 17.73
CA LYS A 139 9.64 -0.12 18.53
C LYS A 139 9.46 1.11 17.65
N PHE A 140 8.34 1.82 17.80
CA PHE A 140 8.22 3.12 17.15
C PHE A 140 9.31 4.07 17.67
N PRO A 141 10.06 4.73 16.78
CA PRO A 141 11.11 5.65 17.20
C PRO A 141 10.48 6.92 17.81
N PRO A 142 11.18 7.59 18.75
CA PRO A 142 10.78 8.91 19.21
C PRO A 142 11.08 9.93 18.10
N VAL A 143 10.09 10.18 17.24
CA VAL A 143 10.20 11.12 16.11
C VAL A 143 9.47 12.42 16.42
N PRO A 144 9.93 13.56 15.89
CA PRO A 144 9.18 14.80 15.98
C PRO A 144 7.89 14.72 15.17
N GLU A 145 6.92 15.56 15.53
CA GLU A 145 5.71 15.76 14.76
C GLU A 145 5.88 16.90 13.76
N ARG A 146 5.43 16.67 12.52
CA ARG A 146 5.31 17.70 11.50
C ARG A 146 3.83 18.06 11.35
N LEU A 147 3.44 19.19 11.95
CA LEU A 147 2.06 19.64 11.96
C LEU A 147 1.70 20.39 10.67
N ILE A 148 0.55 20.05 10.08
CA ILE A 148 0.07 20.61 8.83
C ILE A 148 -1.40 21.00 9.00
N ASN A 149 -1.69 22.28 8.93
CA ASN A 149 -3.06 22.77 8.99
C ASN A 149 -3.75 22.58 7.65
N ILE A 150 -4.97 22.07 7.69
CA ILE A 150 -5.84 21.83 6.54
C ILE A 150 -7.11 22.66 6.74
N ASP A 151 -7.33 23.58 5.81
CA ASP A 151 -8.50 24.45 5.82
C ASP A 151 -9.33 24.21 4.56
N ARG A 152 -10.65 24.23 4.75
CA ARG A 152 -11.60 24.09 3.64
C ARG A 152 -11.41 25.23 2.63
N GLY A 153 -11.42 24.86 1.35
CA GLY A 153 -11.24 25.76 0.22
C GLY A 153 -9.80 26.15 -0.06
N ASN A 154 -8.85 25.75 0.80
CA ASN A 154 -7.43 25.93 0.55
C ASN A 154 -6.86 24.76 -0.27
N PRO A 155 -5.72 24.97 -0.95
CA PRO A 155 -5.00 23.90 -1.62
C PRO A 155 -4.70 22.71 -0.69
N PRO A 156 -4.82 21.47 -1.19
CA PRO A 156 -4.31 20.32 -0.45
C PRO A 156 -2.79 20.40 -0.30
N VAL A 157 -2.26 19.66 0.68
CA VAL A 157 -0.82 19.66 0.98
C VAL A 157 -0.25 18.27 0.69
N ALA A 158 0.59 18.17 -0.34
CA ALA A 158 1.28 16.95 -0.72
C ALA A 158 2.62 16.80 0.02
N ILE A 159 2.96 15.56 0.38
CA ILE A 159 4.07 15.25 1.29
C ILE A 159 5.02 14.25 0.65
N VAL A 160 6.27 14.68 0.54
CA VAL A 160 7.43 13.81 0.31
C VAL A 160 7.73 13.07 1.62
N PRO A 161 7.93 11.73 1.59
CA PRO A 161 8.20 10.94 2.78
C PRO A 161 9.42 11.46 3.52
N ASN A 162 9.33 11.44 4.84
CA ASN A 162 10.35 11.96 5.75
C ASN A 162 10.40 11.09 7.01
N SER A 163 11.23 11.46 8.00
CA SER A 163 11.37 10.71 9.26
C SER A 163 10.40 11.14 10.36
N ASP A 164 9.58 12.16 10.13
CA ASP A 164 8.71 12.73 11.14
C ASP A 164 7.34 12.04 11.10
N LEU A 165 6.60 12.10 12.20
CA LEU A 165 5.18 11.78 12.17
C LEU A 165 4.45 12.98 11.54
N THR A 166 3.96 12.83 10.31
CA THR A 166 3.23 13.91 9.65
C THR A 166 1.80 13.93 10.19
N VAL A 167 1.38 15.04 10.79
CA VAL A 167 0.05 15.20 11.39
C VAL A 167 -0.72 16.28 10.65
N PHE A 168 -1.79 15.89 9.97
CA PHE A 168 -2.75 16.82 9.41
C PHE A 168 -3.77 17.22 10.48
N ILE A 169 -4.10 18.51 10.54
CA ILE A 169 -5.01 19.10 11.51
C ILE A 169 -6.03 19.95 10.76
N ALA A 170 -7.30 19.56 10.83
CA ALA A 170 -8.42 20.33 10.31
C ALA A 170 -9.13 21.08 11.44
N ASN A 171 -10.03 21.99 11.06
CA ASN A 171 -10.93 22.66 12.00
C ASN A 171 -11.76 21.64 12.80
N PRO A 172 -12.14 21.91 14.07
CA PRO A 172 -12.80 20.92 14.95
C PRO A 172 -14.10 20.29 14.42
N ASN A 173 -14.80 20.97 13.51
CA ASN A 173 -16.05 20.49 12.90
C ASN A 173 -15.84 19.95 11.48
N SER A 174 -14.60 19.66 11.10
CA SER A 174 -14.24 19.11 9.80
C SER A 174 -13.45 17.81 9.95
N GLN A 175 -13.27 17.14 8.82
CA GLN A 175 -12.54 15.89 8.68
C GLN A 175 -11.44 16.05 7.64
N ILE A 176 -10.45 15.17 7.72
CA ILE A 176 -9.35 15.12 6.77
C ILE A 176 -9.55 13.93 5.84
N SER A 177 -9.44 14.19 4.55
CA SER A 177 -9.33 13.17 3.52
C SER A 177 -7.88 13.07 3.06
N LEU A 178 -7.36 11.85 3.10
CA LEU A 178 -6.01 11.49 2.68
C LEU A 178 -6.08 10.75 1.33
N MET A 179 -5.23 11.16 0.41
CA MET A 179 -5.05 10.51 -0.89
C MET A 179 -3.60 10.07 -1.02
N ALA A 180 -3.37 8.94 -1.71
CA ALA A 180 -2.04 8.42 -1.99
C ALA A 180 -1.66 8.68 -3.47
N PHE A 181 -0.36 8.82 -3.71
CA PHE A 181 0.18 8.96 -5.06
C PHE A 181 0.70 7.61 -5.57
N SER A 182 0.52 7.36 -6.86
CA SER A 182 1.23 6.27 -7.54
C SER A 182 2.74 6.47 -7.47
N LEU A 183 3.51 5.40 -7.63
CA LEU A 183 4.96 5.51 -7.82
C LEU A 183 5.29 5.65 -9.30
N VAL A 184 6.41 6.31 -9.60
CA VAL A 184 6.95 6.41 -10.97
C VAL A 184 7.16 5.01 -11.56
N ASN A 185 7.67 4.07 -10.75
CA ASN A 185 7.78 2.66 -11.10
C ASN A 185 6.68 1.85 -10.39
N SER A 186 5.66 1.44 -11.14
CA SER A 186 4.53 0.68 -10.58
C SER A 186 4.93 -0.67 -9.97
N SER A 187 6.04 -1.29 -10.39
CA SER A 187 6.51 -2.54 -9.78
C SER A 187 6.97 -2.39 -8.32
N GLN A 188 7.24 -1.15 -7.89
CA GLN A 188 7.62 -0.81 -6.52
C GLN A 188 6.42 -0.47 -5.62
N THR A 189 5.19 -0.47 -6.16
CA THR A 189 3.96 -0.13 -5.40
C THR A 189 3.86 -0.86 -4.05
N PRO A 190 4.24 -2.15 -3.92
CA PRO A 190 4.25 -2.82 -2.63
C PRO A 190 5.07 -2.13 -1.52
N LEU A 191 6.04 -1.27 -1.85
CA LEU A 191 6.77 -0.46 -0.85
C LEU A 191 5.85 0.51 -0.10
N LEU A 192 4.72 0.92 -0.67
CA LEU A 192 3.75 1.78 0.02
C LEU A 192 3.10 1.11 1.25
N ARG A 193 3.24 -0.21 1.42
CA ARG A 193 2.88 -0.91 2.66
C ARG A 193 3.78 -0.53 3.84
N GLN A 194 4.97 0.03 3.57
CA GLN A 194 5.88 0.59 4.57
C GLN A 194 5.40 1.97 5.00
N SER A 195 4.14 2.07 5.39
CA SER A 195 3.53 3.25 5.96
C SER A 195 2.46 2.84 6.94
N ALA A 196 2.17 3.71 7.91
CA ALA A 196 1.06 3.55 8.84
C ALA A 196 0.29 4.86 8.93
N ILE A 197 -1.03 4.76 8.77
CA ILE A 197 -1.97 5.87 8.84
C ILE A 197 -2.83 5.69 10.08
N TYR A 198 -2.94 6.74 10.89
CA TYR A 198 -3.69 6.71 12.13
C TYR A 198 -4.78 7.79 12.18
N GLY A 199 -5.93 7.45 12.75
CA GLY A 199 -7.06 8.33 13.01
C GLY A 199 -6.85 9.22 14.25
N GLY A 200 -5.76 9.98 14.26
CA GLY A 200 -5.34 10.84 15.36
C GLY A 200 -3.92 11.37 15.12
N ASP A 201 -3.26 11.88 16.16
CA ASP A 201 -1.94 12.52 16.07
C ASP A 201 -0.79 11.69 16.66
N SER A 202 -1.02 10.41 16.99
CA SER A 202 -0.01 9.56 17.62
C SER A 202 -0.04 8.10 17.14
N PHE A 203 1.04 7.37 17.41
CA PHE A 203 1.16 5.93 17.15
C PHE A 203 0.19 5.05 17.96
N ASP A 204 -0.38 5.58 19.05
CA ASP A 204 -1.38 4.90 19.88
C ASP A 204 -2.82 5.15 19.39
N SER A 205 -3.00 6.03 18.39
CA SER A 205 -4.29 6.26 17.75
C SER A 205 -4.70 5.05 16.91
N GLU A 206 -5.97 4.96 16.53
CA GLU A 206 -6.49 3.85 15.72
C GLU A 206 -5.76 3.76 14.38
N PHE A 207 -5.18 2.60 14.06
CA PHE A 207 -4.65 2.34 12.73
C PHE A 207 -5.79 2.22 11.73
N ILE A 208 -5.77 3.06 10.69
CA ILE A 208 -6.82 3.12 9.68
C ILE A 208 -6.35 2.71 8.28
N GLY A 209 -5.04 2.50 8.08
CA GLY A 209 -4.53 1.83 6.87
C GLY A 209 -3.08 2.14 6.53
N THR A 210 -2.70 1.75 5.31
CA THR A 210 -1.40 2.07 4.69
C THR A 210 -1.63 2.83 3.39
N LEU A 211 -0.60 3.52 2.87
CA LEU A 211 -0.66 4.20 1.57
C LEU A 211 -0.96 3.23 0.42
N ASP A 212 -0.49 1.98 0.49
CA ASP A 212 -0.84 0.92 -0.47
C ASP A 212 -2.36 0.66 -0.50
N GLN A 213 -2.99 0.57 0.68
CA GLN A 213 -4.44 0.38 0.79
C GLN A 213 -5.23 1.59 0.31
N VAL A 214 -4.73 2.81 0.53
CA VAL A 214 -5.36 4.04 0.02
C VAL A 214 -5.28 4.06 -1.50
N LEU A 215 -4.07 3.87 -2.06
CA LEU A 215 -3.84 3.87 -3.50
C LEU A 215 -4.66 2.80 -4.21
N ALA A 216 -4.66 1.57 -3.70
CA ALA A 216 -5.42 0.46 -4.29
C ALA A 216 -6.93 0.71 -4.29
N SER A 217 -7.45 1.41 -3.27
CA SER A 217 -8.87 1.72 -3.17
C SER A 217 -9.31 2.83 -4.13
N LYS A 218 -8.40 3.75 -4.50
CA LYS A 218 -8.69 4.99 -5.27
C LYS A 218 -9.65 5.98 -4.59
N TYR A 219 -10.24 5.60 -3.45
CA TYR A 219 -11.10 6.47 -2.65
C TYR A 219 -10.24 7.25 -1.64
N PRO A 220 -10.55 8.53 -1.38
CA PRO A 220 -9.98 9.24 -0.25
C PRO A 220 -10.22 8.48 1.06
N LEU A 221 -9.17 8.26 1.83
CA LEU A 221 -9.29 7.74 3.19
C LEU A 221 -9.63 8.90 4.12
N THR A 222 -10.82 8.85 4.73
CA THR A 222 -11.31 9.93 5.59
C THR A 222 -11.15 9.57 7.05
N ALA A 223 -10.52 10.45 7.82
CA ALA A 223 -10.42 10.31 9.27
C ALA A 223 -11.78 10.64 9.92
N TYR A 224 -12.14 9.92 10.98
CA TYR A 224 -13.36 10.23 11.73
C TYR A 224 -13.29 11.56 12.47
N GLN A 225 -12.09 11.95 12.90
CA GLN A 225 -11.81 13.17 13.65
C GLN A 225 -11.17 14.24 12.76
N ASN A 226 -10.87 15.40 13.35
CA ASN A 226 -10.18 16.50 12.68
C ASN A 226 -8.65 16.33 12.66
N ARG A 227 -8.13 15.14 12.97
CA ARG A 227 -6.70 14.81 12.99
C ARG A 227 -6.46 13.48 12.30
N LEU A 228 -5.37 13.42 11.55
CA LEU A 228 -4.87 12.21 10.91
C LEU A 228 -3.35 12.29 10.86
N SER A 229 -2.68 11.18 11.14
CA SER A 229 -1.23 11.11 11.07
C SER A 229 -0.75 10.00 10.15
N VAL A 230 0.40 10.25 9.51
CA VAL A 230 1.05 9.33 8.59
C VAL A 230 2.51 9.19 8.98
N TYR A 231 2.95 7.96 9.15
CA TYR A 231 4.35 7.62 9.30
C TYR A 231 4.80 6.76 8.13
N THR A 232 5.91 7.12 7.47
CA THR A 232 6.37 6.49 6.22
C THR A 232 7.58 5.58 6.39
N PHE A 233 7.96 5.22 7.62
CA PHE A 233 9.17 4.44 7.90
C PHE A 233 10.37 4.97 7.06
N ASP A 234 11.17 4.08 6.47
CA ASP A 234 12.36 4.45 5.68
C ASP A 234 12.08 4.82 4.22
N LEU A 235 10.82 5.09 3.83
CA LEU A 235 10.48 5.42 2.44
C LEU A 235 11.21 6.66 1.88
N LYS A 236 11.68 7.56 2.76
CA LYS A 236 12.52 8.71 2.36
C LYS A 236 13.83 8.31 1.68
N ASN A 237 14.34 7.10 1.96
CA ASN A 237 15.56 6.58 1.35
C ASN A 237 15.31 5.99 -0.04
N HIS A 238 14.03 5.84 -0.43
CA HIS A 238 13.61 5.25 -1.71
C HIS A 238 12.97 6.28 -2.65
N PHE A 239 12.30 7.30 -2.10
CA PHE A 239 11.50 8.24 -2.86
C PHE A 239 11.73 9.69 -2.41
N ASN A 240 11.89 10.58 -3.38
CA ASN A 240 12.10 12.01 -3.19
C ASN A 240 10.98 12.87 -3.81
N TYR A 241 9.81 12.27 -4.02
CA TYR A 241 8.61 12.90 -4.57
C TYR A 241 7.39 12.59 -3.68
N PRO A 242 6.28 13.32 -3.83
CA PRO A 242 5.13 13.17 -2.94
C PRO A 242 4.51 11.77 -2.99
N LEU A 243 4.19 11.21 -1.83
CA LEU A 243 3.52 9.90 -1.72
C LEU A 243 2.09 9.99 -1.21
N PHE A 244 1.73 11.09 -0.57
CA PHE A 244 0.40 11.31 -0.04
C PHE A 244 0.09 12.80 0.08
N MET A 245 -1.20 13.13 0.16
CA MET A 245 -1.66 14.49 0.43
C MET A 245 -2.88 14.49 1.34
N GLY A 246 -3.00 15.53 2.15
CA GLY A 246 -4.16 15.80 2.99
C GLY A 246 -4.99 16.97 2.44
N GLN A 247 -6.31 16.85 2.52
CA GLN A 247 -7.28 17.90 2.19
C GLN A 247 -8.49 17.85 3.12
N ASP A 248 -9.23 18.95 3.22
CA ASP A 248 -10.51 18.97 3.92
C ASP A 248 -11.51 18.08 3.18
N THR A 249 -12.21 17.22 3.91
CA THR A 249 -13.16 16.26 3.32
C THR A 249 -14.29 16.94 2.55
N GLN A 250 -14.69 18.18 2.88
CA GLN A 250 -15.74 18.86 2.11
C GLN A 250 -15.33 19.14 0.67
N ASP A 251 -14.03 19.34 0.43
CA ASP A 251 -13.49 19.66 -0.90
C ASP A 251 -13.27 18.40 -1.75
N THR A 252 -13.42 17.21 -1.15
CA THR A 252 -13.25 15.93 -1.85
C THR A 252 -14.57 15.20 -2.12
N ARG A 253 -15.69 15.66 -1.52
CA ARG A 253 -16.99 14.96 -1.51
C ARG A 253 -17.62 14.73 -2.88
N GLU A 254 -17.30 15.58 -3.85
CA GLU A 254 -17.87 15.47 -5.20
C GLU A 254 -17.19 14.40 -6.05
N TYR A 255 -16.05 13.86 -5.61
CA TYR A 255 -15.25 12.89 -6.35
C TYR A 255 -15.42 11.49 -5.76
N VAL A 256 -15.78 10.54 -6.62
CA VAL A 256 -15.83 9.13 -6.26
C VAL A 256 -14.41 8.59 -6.16
N PHE A 257 -13.57 8.90 -7.15
CA PHE A 257 -12.15 8.54 -7.16
C PHE A 257 -11.29 9.79 -7.06
N TYR A 258 -10.28 9.73 -6.18
CA TYR A 258 -9.33 10.80 -6.00
C TYR A 258 -7.94 10.22 -5.74
N THR A 259 -7.03 10.39 -6.69
CA THR A 259 -5.69 9.81 -6.63
C THR A 259 -4.61 10.82 -6.95
N GLY A 260 -3.41 10.57 -6.45
CA GLY A 260 -2.20 11.24 -6.93
C GLY A 260 -1.49 10.37 -7.98
N ALA A 261 -0.82 11.01 -8.94
CA ALA A 261 0.00 10.35 -9.93
C ALA A 261 1.41 10.96 -9.96
N ASN A 262 2.44 10.11 -9.87
CA ASN A 262 3.82 10.52 -10.09
C ASN A 262 4.31 10.08 -11.46
N CYS A 263 5.03 10.98 -12.13
CA CYS A 263 5.58 10.77 -13.46
C CYS A 263 7.06 11.12 -13.49
N ALA A 264 7.85 10.32 -14.21
CA ALA A 264 9.25 10.65 -14.45
C ALA A 264 9.37 11.90 -15.33
N ASP A 265 10.44 12.68 -15.11
CA ASP A 265 10.72 13.84 -15.94
C ASP A 265 11.19 13.43 -17.34
N HIS A 266 10.87 14.26 -18.34
CA HIS A 266 11.27 14.10 -19.75
C HIS A 266 10.73 12.86 -20.49
N VAL A 267 9.99 11.98 -19.81
CA VAL A 267 9.37 10.78 -20.39
C VAL A 267 7.86 10.98 -20.51
N ASN A 268 7.25 10.41 -21.55
CA ASN A 268 5.79 10.35 -21.64
C ASN A 268 5.26 9.43 -20.55
N CYS A 269 4.39 9.98 -19.70
CA CYS A 269 3.72 9.28 -18.63
C CYS A 269 2.23 9.17 -18.95
N VAL A 270 1.64 8.00 -18.71
CA VAL A 270 0.19 7.81 -18.85
C VAL A 270 -0.44 7.94 -17.47
N VAL A 271 -1.29 8.95 -17.32
CA VAL A 271 -2.08 9.22 -16.12
C VAL A 271 -3.51 8.78 -16.38
N LEU A 272 -4.00 7.85 -15.58
CA LEU A 272 -5.37 7.36 -15.67
C LEU A 272 -6.31 8.33 -14.93
N LEU A 273 -7.27 8.89 -15.66
CA LEU A 273 -8.43 9.58 -15.10
C LEU A 273 -9.59 8.59 -15.07
N ASP A 274 -9.86 8.03 -13.90
CA ASP A 274 -10.87 6.97 -13.73
C ASP A 274 -12.21 7.58 -13.32
N GLY A 275 -13.16 7.68 -14.23
CA GLY A 275 -14.53 8.12 -13.96
C GLY A 275 -15.55 7.00 -14.06
N LEU A 276 -15.17 5.73 -13.83
CA LEU A 276 -16.05 4.58 -14.05
C LEU A 276 -17.37 4.67 -13.26
N PHE A 277 -17.35 5.25 -12.06
CA PHE A 277 -18.51 5.34 -11.18
C PHE A 277 -18.98 6.78 -10.89
N GLY A 278 -18.44 7.77 -11.61
CA GLY A 278 -18.78 9.18 -11.44
C GLY A 278 -17.56 10.08 -11.58
N ASN A 279 -17.67 11.31 -11.09
CA ASN A 279 -16.58 12.28 -11.19
C ASN A 279 -15.32 11.78 -10.47
N SER A 280 -14.16 12.14 -11.01
CA SER A 280 -12.88 11.84 -10.39
C SER A 280 -11.88 12.97 -10.53
N LEU A 281 -10.88 12.91 -9.67
CA LEU A 281 -9.82 13.89 -9.61
C LEU A 281 -8.48 13.15 -9.57
N THR A 282 -7.58 13.51 -10.47
CA THR A 282 -6.20 13.04 -10.41
C THR A 282 -5.27 14.23 -10.27
N VAL A 283 -4.36 14.15 -9.31
CA VAL A 283 -3.42 15.22 -9.00
C VAL A 283 -2.01 14.78 -9.31
N THR A 284 -1.24 15.69 -9.89
CA THR A 284 0.21 15.55 -9.97
C THR A 284 0.83 16.72 -9.20
N ASP A 285 1.99 16.48 -8.60
CA ASP A 285 2.74 17.51 -7.87
C ASP A 285 4.19 17.50 -8.34
N SER A 286 4.64 18.62 -8.91
CA SER A 286 5.99 18.80 -9.43
C SER A 286 6.23 20.27 -9.74
N GLU A 287 7.44 20.76 -9.49
CA GLU A 287 7.83 22.09 -9.95
C GLU A 287 7.88 22.16 -11.48
N HIS A 288 8.11 21.05 -12.20
CA HIS A 288 8.21 21.08 -13.66
C HIS A 288 6.89 21.41 -14.35
N ILE A 289 7.01 22.07 -15.52
CA ILE A 289 5.89 22.32 -16.42
C ILE A 289 5.44 20.98 -17.01
N GLU A 290 4.15 20.70 -16.92
CA GLU A 290 3.53 19.55 -17.57
C GLU A 290 2.89 19.97 -18.90
N HIS A 291 3.17 19.19 -19.93
CA HIS A 291 2.47 19.27 -21.19
C HIS A 291 1.54 18.07 -21.30
N VAL A 292 0.23 18.30 -21.33
CA VAL A 292 -0.72 17.29 -21.77
C VAL A 292 -0.53 17.13 -23.27
N LYS A 293 -0.04 15.98 -23.73
CA LYS A 293 0.36 15.74 -25.12
C LYS A 293 -0.75 15.11 -25.94
N GLY A 294 -1.61 14.32 -25.30
CA GLY A 294 -2.56 13.46 -25.98
C GLY A 294 -3.34 12.60 -25.00
N PHE A 295 -4.16 11.71 -25.56
CA PHE A 295 -4.89 10.68 -24.84
C PHE A 295 -4.79 9.38 -25.62
N ASN A 296 -4.47 8.26 -24.96
CA ASN A 296 -4.61 6.94 -25.59
C ASN A 296 -6.10 6.57 -25.71
N THR A 297 -6.88 6.97 -24.71
CA THR A 297 -8.33 6.78 -24.66
C THR A 297 -8.97 8.07 -24.12
N PHE A 298 -10.08 8.46 -24.73
CA PHE A 298 -10.88 9.60 -24.30
C PHE A 298 -12.35 9.19 -24.33
N SER A 299 -13.01 9.11 -23.17
CA SER A 299 -14.42 8.74 -23.10
C SER A 299 -15.31 9.77 -23.80
N SER A 300 -16.28 9.32 -24.61
CA SER A 300 -17.17 10.20 -25.39
C SER A 300 -18.09 11.07 -24.54
N THR A 301 -18.21 10.79 -23.25
CA THR A 301 -19.02 11.57 -22.30
C THR A 301 -18.17 12.35 -21.29
N ALA A 302 -16.84 12.22 -21.34
CA ALA A 302 -15.95 12.87 -20.39
C ALA A 302 -15.73 14.35 -20.73
N VAL A 303 -15.73 15.17 -19.70
CA VAL A 303 -15.22 16.54 -19.72
C VAL A 303 -14.06 16.59 -18.73
N ILE A 304 -12.86 16.93 -19.21
CA ILE A 304 -11.68 17.05 -18.35
C ILE A 304 -11.41 18.52 -18.09
N ASN A 305 -11.59 18.97 -16.85
CA ASN A 305 -11.20 20.30 -16.44
C ASN A 305 -9.79 20.26 -15.82
N VAL A 306 -8.98 21.24 -16.18
CA VAL A 306 -7.59 21.34 -15.73
C VAL A 306 -7.45 22.56 -14.84
N TYR A 307 -6.87 22.38 -13.66
CA TYR A 307 -6.62 23.45 -12.70
C TYR A 307 -5.19 23.44 -12.19
N GLU A 308 -4.73 24.59 -11.71
CA GLU A 308 -3.45 24.77 -11.01
C GLU A 308 -3.66 25.11 -9.53
N SER A 309 -2.83 24.58 -8.63
CA SER A 309 -2.88 24.77 -7.18
C SER A 309 -4.08 24.16 -6.44
N HIS A 310 -5.32 24.37 -6.90
CA HIS A 310 -6.53 23.76 -6.33
C HIS A 310 -7.70 23.84 -7.31
N VAL A 311 -8.81 23.14 -7.04
CA VAL A 311 -10.02 23.22 -7.86
C VAL A 311 -10.84 24.46 -7.50
N ALA A 312 -10.76 25.51 -8.33
CA ALA A 312 -11.53 26.74 -8.21
C ALA A 312 -11.61 27.47 -9.55
N ASN A 313 -12.53 28.43 -9.68
CA ASN A 313 -12.65 29.25 -10.89
C ASN A 313 -11.40 30.10 -11.16
N THR A 314 -10.68 30.52 -10.11
CA THR A 314 -9.46 31.34 -10.20
C THR A 314 -8.24 30.57 -10.67
N SER A 315 -8.26 29.24 -10.52
CA SER A 315 -7.18 28.31 -10.89
C SER A 315 -7.46 27.52 -12.16
N PHE A 316 -8.63 27.73 -12.78
CA PHE A 316 -9.05 27.01 -13.98
C PHE A 316 -8.19 27.40 -15.18
N ILE A 317 -7.70 26.39 -15.90
CA ILE A 317 -6.84 26.55 -17.08
C ILE A 317 -7.59 26.24 -18.37
N ALA A 318 -8.23 25.07 -18.44
CA ALA A 318 -8.87 24.59 -19.66
C ALA A 318 -9.93 23.53 -19.38
N SER A 319 -10.83 23.36 -20.35
CA SER A 319 -11.78 22.24 -20.40
C SER A 319 -11.62 21.49 -21.73
N LEU A 320 -11.30 20.20 -21.63
CA LEU A 320 -11.08 19.29 -22.75
C LEU A 320 -12.29 18.38 -22.90
N THR A 321 -12.82 18.29 -24.11
CA THR A 321 -13.96 17.45 -24.48
C THR A 321 -13.61 16.65 -25.73
N PRO A 322 -14.37 15.58 -26.07
CA PRO A 322 -14.11 14.76 -27.27
C PRO A 322 -14.04 15.60 -28.55
N ASP A 323 -14.81 16.68 -28.61
CA ASP A 323 -14.95 17.53 -29.80
C ASP A 323 -13.84 18.57 -29.94
N ASN A 324 -13.09 18.86 -28.87
CA ASN A 324 -12.16 19.99 -28.83
C ASN A 324 -10.72 19.65 -28.46
N TYR A 325 -10.45 18.50 -27.81
CA TYR A 325 -9.14 18.28 -27.17
C TYR A 325 -8.00 18.33 -28.20
N PHE A 326 -8.16 17.72 -29.37
CA PHE A 326 -7.15 17.75 -30.43
C PHE A 326 -6.70 19.16 -30.85
N ARG A 327 -7.57 20.16 -30.75
CA ARG A 327 -7.25 21.55 -31.10
C ARG A 327 -6.57 22.33 -29.97
N GLN A 328 -6.66 21.83 -28.74
CA GLN A 328 -6.08 22.47 -27.55
C GLN A 328 -4.74 21.85 -27.13
N LEU A 329 -4.39 20.68 -27.65
CA LEU A 329 -3.14 19.99 -27.30
C LEU A 329 -1.96 20.41 -28.20
N PRO A 330 -0.72 20.48 -27.67
CA PRO A 330 -0.37 20.20 -26.27
C PRO A 330 -0.78 21.34 -25.33
N LEU A 331 -1.47 21.00 -24.23
CA LEU A 331 -1.86 21.96 -23.20
C LEU A 331 -0.72 22.11 -22.18
N LYS A 332 -0.26 23.33 -21.93
CA LYS A 332 0.76 23.65 -20.93
C LYS A 332 0.10 23.90 -19.57
N VAL A 333 0.61 23.25 -18.52
CA VAL A 333 0.18 23.41 -17.12
C VAL A 333 1.41 23.66 -16.26
N GLY A 334 1.53 24.85 -15.69
CA GLY A 334 2.74 25.35 -15.01
C GLY A 334 2.67 25.44 -13.49
N GLY A 335 1.50 25.29 -12.88
CA GLY A 335 1.36 25.27 -11.42
C GLY A 335 2.08 24.08 -10.78
N ILE A 336 2.57 24.20 -9.52
CA ILE A 336 3.27 23.09 -8.84
C ILE A 336 2.36 21.87 -8.73
N MET A 337 1.17 22.09 -8.16
CA MET A 337 0.14 21.07 -8.09
C MET A 337 -0.87 21.27 -9.21
N LYS A 338 -1.18 20.18 -9.92
CA LYS A 338 -1.97 20.20 -11.16
C LYS A 338 -3.09 19.20 -11.03
N PHE A 339 -4.30 19.65 -11.31
CA PHE A 339 -5.53 18.91 -11.04
C PHE A 339 -6.20 18.60 -12.36
N TYR A 340 -6.47 17.32 -12.58
CA TYR A 340 -7.15 16.80 -13.76
C TYR A 340 -8.48 16.21 -13.30
N GLU A 341 -9.52 17.02 -13.37
CA GLU A 341 -10.87 16.67 -12.96
C GLU A 341 -11.61 16.05 -14.15
N LEU A 342 -12.07 14.82 -14.02
CA LEU A 342 -12.96 14.19 -14.99
C LEU A 342 -14.40 14.29 -14.49
N LYS A 343 -15.23 15.01 -15.23
CA LYS A 343 -16.70 15.01 -15.07
C LYS A 343 -17.34 14.08 -16.11
N GLY A 344 -18.23 13.21 -15.65
CA GLY A 344 -18.91 12.23 -16.50
C GLY A 344 -18.53 10.79 -16.17
N TYR A 345 -18.74 9.89 -17.14
CA TYR A 345 -18.50 8.45 -16.97
C TYR A 345 -17.40 7.94 -17.90
N GLY A 346 -16.74 6.86 -17.48
CA GLY A 346 -15.70 6.18 -18.26
C GLY A 346 -14.30 6.60 -17.84
N SER A 347 -13.29 6.19 -18.60
CA SER A 347 -11.89 6.48 -18.29
C SER A 347 -11.21 7.24 -19.43
N CYS A 348 -10.23 8.05 -19.06
CA CYS A 348 -9.31 8.68 -20.02
C CYS A 348 -7.87 8.35 -19.63
N GLU A 349 -7.07 7.89 -20.59
CA GLU A 349 -5.63 7.68 -20.42
C GLU A 349 -4.88 8.88 -20.97
N MET A 350 -4.62 9.85 -20.09
CA MET A 350 -3.98 11.11 -20.43
C MET A 350 -2.46 10.94 -20.54
N ILE A 351 -1.88 11.37 -21.65
CA ILE A 351 -0.42 11.36 -21.86
C ILE A 351 0.12 12.72 -21.45
N ILE A 352 0.98 12.74 -20.44
CA ILE A 352 1.69 13.95 -20.00
C ILE A 352 3.20 13.81 -20.18
N GLN A 353 3.89 14.92 -20.38
CA GLN A 353 5.35 14.99 -20.39
C GLN A 353 5.80 16.20 -19.58
N ARG A 354 6.75 16.00 -18.68
CA ARG A 354 7.37 17.08 -17.89
C ARG A 354 8.57 17.65 -18.63
N SER A 355 8.70 18.98 -18.58
CA SER A 355 9.86 19.70 -19.09
C SER A 355 10.40 20.66 -18.03
N SER A 356 11.72 20.80 -17.99
CA SER A 356 12.41 21.76 -17.12
C SER A 356 12.01 23.19 -17.48
N PHE A 357 11.91 24.06 -16.47
CA PHE A 357 11.90 25.50 -16.73
C PHE A 357 13.20 25.86 -17.43
N PHE A 358 13.11 26.37 -18.66
CA PHE A 358 14.20 27.11 -19.28
C PHE A 358 14.03 28.59 -18.97
#